data_AF-A0A2U9C675-F1
#
_entry.id   AF-A0A2U9C675-F1
#
_cell.length_a   1.000
_cell.length_b   1.000
_cell.length_c   1.000
_cell.angle_alpha   90.00
_cell.angle_beta   90.00
_cell.angle_gamma   90.00
#
_symmetry.space_group_name_H-M   'P 1'
#
loop_
_entity.id
_entity.type
_entity.pdbx_description
1 polymer ?
#
loop_
_entity_poly.entity_id
_entity_poly.type
_entity_poly.pdbx_seq_one_letter_code
_entity_poly.pdbx_strand_id
1 'polypeptide(L)'
;MADVMDLENDGDLQSQFEEVEALSSIYGDEWCVIDEASRIFCIKISSNLEERKLTACLQIILPPDYPSAAPPIYQVNAAWLRGAERAKLANSLEDLYVEHAGESILYLWVEKIRELLVEKSQSSETVDQPEKVNVTAEEEVDDEDIPDFRTLKLNTENAHLFMDHSYDEELPAINHGNTISDRRSTFQPHLAPVVTPRQDFLRGQAQLPAGL
;
A
#
# COMPACT_ATOMS: atom_id res chain seq x y z
N MET A 1 -34.49 -16.96 17.79
CA MET A 1 -33.38 -16.86 16.81
C MET A 1 -32.72 -15.48 16.81
N ALA A 2 -32.87 -14.67 17.87
CA ALA A 2 -32.25 -13.34 17.97
C ALA A 2 -31.24 -13.23 19.13
N ASP A 3 -30.81 -14.37 19.67
CA ASP A 3 -30.07 -14.47 20.95
C ASP A 3 -28.64 -15.04 20.77
N VAL A 4 -28.21 -15.24 19.52
CA VAL A 4 -26.91 -15.86 19.20
C VAL A 4 -25.90 -14.81 18.70
N MET A 5 -26.36 -13.74 18.05
CA MET A 5 -25.49 -12.70 17.48
C MET A 5 -24.91 -11.75 18.53
N ASP A 6 -25.56 -11.61 19.70
CA ASP A 6 -25.12 -10.68 20.75
C ASP A 6 -23.90 -11.22 21.52
N LEU A 7 -23.83 -12.54 21.70
CA LEU A 7 -22.76 -13.21 22.46
C LEU A 7 -21.41 -13.23 21.72
N GLU A 8 -21.42 -13.35 20.39
CA GLU A 8 -20.19 -13.34 19.58
C GLU A 8 -19.58 -11.94 19.54
N ASN A 9 -20.41 -10.90 19.42
CA ASN A 9 -19.98 -9.51 19.43
C ASN A 9 -19.42 -9.08 20.80
N ASP A 10 -19.96 -9.58 21.93
CA ASP A 10 -19.39 -9.32 23.26
C ASP A 10 -17.99 -9.93 23.42
N GLY A 11 -17.76 -11.14 22.88
CA GLY A 11 -16.45 -11.81 22.90
C GLY A 11 -15.39 -11.08 22.05
N ASP A 12 -15.81 -10.61 20.88
CA ASP A 12 -14.97 -9.80 20.00
C ASP A 12 -14.59 -8.48 20.67
N LEU A 13 -15.56 -7.73 21.19
CA LEU A 13 -15.31 -6.46 21.87
C LEU A 13 -14.35 -6.59 23.06
N GLN A 14 -14.48 -7.65 23.85
CA GLN A 14 -13.56 -7.96 24.93
C GLN A 14 -12.15 -8.22 24.42
N SER A 15 -12.00 -9.06 23.37
CA SER A 15 -10.70 -9.38 22.76
C SER A 15 -10.03 -8.13 22.21
N GLN A 16 -10.78 -7.27 21.52
CA GLN A 16 -10.27 -6.01 21.01
C GLN A 16 -9.82 -5.07 22.14
N PHE A 17 -10.53 -5.04 23.28
CA PHE A 17 -10.15 -4.21 24.42
C PHE A 17 -8.83 -4.68 25.03
N GLU A 18 -8.71 -5.98 25.27
CA GLU A 18 -7.49 -6.60 25.80
C GLU A 18 -6.28 -6.36 24.88
N GLU A 19 -6.47 -6.51 23.57
CA GLU A 19 -5.41 -6.25 22.58
C GLU A 19 -4.96 -4.79 22.58
N VAL A 20 -5.90 -3.84 22.56
CA VAL A 20 -5.58 -2.40 22.58
C VAL A 20 -4.90 -2.00 23.89
N GLU A 21 -5.35 -2.52 25.04
CA GLU A 21 -4.73 -2.29 26.33
C GLU A 21 -3.29 -2.83 26.37
N ALA A 22 -3.09 -4.05 25.86
CA ALA A 22 -1.76 -4.65 25.74
C ALA A 22 -0.83 -3.79 24.86
N LEU A 23 -1.28 -3.37 23.68
CA LEU A 23 -0.49 -2.53 22.77
C LEU A 23 -0.18 -1.16 23.37
N SER A 24 -1.15 -0.53 24.03
CA SER A 24 -0.92 0.72 24.75
C SER A 24 0.12 0.57 25.86
N SER A 25 0.16 -0.58 26.54
CA SER A 25 1.13 -0.86 27.60
C SER A 25 2.53 -1.17 27.06
N ILE A 26 2.62 -1.89 25.94
CA ILE A 26 3.88 -2.25 25.29
C ILE A 26 4.54 -1.03 24.64
N TYR A 27 3.77 -0.25 23.88
CA TYR A 27 4.30 0.83 23.06
C TYR A 27 4.21 2.21 23.72
N GLY A 28 3.42 2.36 24.79
CA GLY A 28 3.33 3.59 25.57
C GLY A 28 3.10 4.82 24.69
N ASP A 29 4.12 5.69 24.61
CA ASP A 29 4.09 6.94 23.84
C ASP A 29 4.03 6.76 22.31
N GLU A 30 4.40 5.59 21.78
CA GLU A 30 4.32 5.30 20.34
C GLU A 30 2.90 4.95 19.89
N TRP A 31 2.02 4.54 20.81
CA TRP A 31 0.61 4.25 20.57
C TRP A 31 -0.26 5.47 20.88
N CYS A 32 -1.12 5.84 19.93
CA CYS A 32 -2.00 7.01 20.00
C CYS A 32 -3.45 6.59 19.76
N VAL A 33 -4.34 6.90 20.71
CA VAL A 33 -5.78 6.78 20.52
C VAL A 33 -6.28 8.04 19.83
N ILE A 34 -6.77 7.92 18.60
CA ILE A 34 -7.31 9.06 17.84
C ILE A 34 -8.76 9.30 18.25
N ASP A 35 -9.56 8.24 18.22
CA ASP A 35 -10.98 8.27 18.58
C ASP A 35 -11.37 6.93 19.20
N GLU A 36 -11.66 6.94 20.49
CA GLU A 36 -12.05 5.75 21.24
C GLU A 36 -13.46 5.25 20.84
N ALA A 37 -14.40 6.16 20.59
CA ALA A 37 -15.77 5.83 20.22
C ALA A 37 -15.84 5.19 18.83
N SER A 38 -15.00 5.67 17.92
CA SER A 38 -14.87 5.14 16.55
C SER A 38 -13.81 4.03 16.43
N ARG A 39 -13.18 3.62 17.55
CA ARG A 39 -12.10 2.61 17.60
C ARG A 39 -10.98 2.87 16.60
N ILE A 40 -10.55 4.12 16.51
CA ILE A 40 -9.47 4.58 15.64
C ILE A 40 -8.19 4.76 16.46
N PHE A 41 -7.17 4.03 16.05
CA PHE A 41 -5.87 4.00 16.71
C PHE A 41 -4.76 4.30 15.70
N CYS A 42 -3.63 4.76 16.19
CA CYS A 42 -2.44 5.00 15.39
C CYS A 42 -1.21 4.57 16.18
N ILE A 43 -0.30 3.87 15.53
CA ILE A 43 0.98 3.52 16.09
C ILE A 43 2.09 4.03 15.18
N LYS A 44 3.09 4.66 15.80
CA LYS A 44 4.29 5.10 15.13
C LYS A 44 5.41 4.11 15.36
N ILE A 45 5.95 3.57 14.27
CA ILE A 45 7.00 2.57 14.27
C ILE A 45 8.26 3.23 13.73
N SER A 46 9.35 3.17 14.48
CA SER A 46 10.62 3.79 14.12
C SER A 46 11.77 2.79 14.09
N SER A 47 12.72 3.00 13.16
CA SER A 47 13.92 2.17 13.05
C SER A 47 14.90 2.60 14.13
N ASN A 48 15.51 1.63 14.82
CA ASN A 48 16.50 1.88 15.86
C ASN A 48 17.90 2.15 15.29
N LEU A 49 18.11 1.95 13.98
CA LEU A 49 19.42 2.12 13.35
C LEU A 49 19.76 3.61 13.18
N GLU A 50 20.90 4.00 13.76
CA GLU A 50 21.34 5.39 13.98
C GLU A 50 21.63 6.17 12.69
N GLU A 51 21.85 5.46 11.57
CA GLU A 51 22.26 6.07 10.29
C GLU A 51 21.08 6.58 9.45
N ARG A 52 19.89 5.98 9.58
CA ARG A 52 18.67 6.40 8.87
C ARG A 52 17.44 6.16 9.73
N LYS A 53 16.91 7.24 10.32
CA LYS A 53 15.66 7.21 11.09
C LYS A 53 14.45 7.06 10.16
N LEU A 54 14.26 5.87 9.60
CA LEU A 54 13.03 5.52 8.91
C LEU A 54 11.90 5.42 9.93
N THR A 55 10.74 5.95 9.56
CA THR A 55 9.53 5.88 10.39
C THR A 55 8.34 5.50 9.51
N ALA A 56 7.43 4.73 10.08
CA ALA A 56 6.16 4.36 9.47
C ALA A 56 5.05 4.57 10.51
N CYS A 57 3.93 5.13 10.09
CA CYS A 57 2.74 5.24 10.93
C CYS A 57 1.68 4.27 10.40
N LEU A 58 1.21 3.38 11.26
CA LEU A 58 0.09 2.49 10.97
C LEU A 58 -1.14 3.04 11.68
N GLN A 59 -2.14 3.45 10.92
CA GLN A 59 -3.46 3.81 11.43
C GLN A 59 -4.37 2.59 11.30
N ILE A 60 -5.10 2.29 12.35
CA ILE A 60 -6.00 1.13 12.45
C ILE A 60 -7.39 1.62 12.85
N ILE A 61 -8.41 1.04 12.23
CA ILE A 61 -9.82 1.20 12.61
C ILE A 61 -10.36 -0.21 12.86
N LEU A 62 -10.83 -0.46 14.08
CA LEU A 62 -11.39 -1.76 14.45
C LEU A 62 -12.90 -1.76 14.21
N PRO A 63 -13.43 -2.57 13.28
CA PRO A 63 -14.86 -2.78 13.17
C PRO A 63 -15.38 -3.55 14.39
N PRO A 64 -16.70 -3.51 14.69
CA PRO A 64 -17.27 -4.27 15.79
C PRO A 64 -17.08 -5.78 15.61
N ASP A 65 -17.07 -6.27 14.37
CA ASP A 65 -16.96 -7.70 14.04
C ASP A 65 -15.51 -8.25 14.01
N TYR A 66 -14.51 -7.48 14.44
CA TYR A 66 -13.11 -7.94 14.58
C TYR A 66 -12.90 -8.51 15.99
N PRO A 67 -12.15 -9.61 16.22
CA PRO A 67 -11.36 -10.38 15.25
C PRO A 67 -12.09 -11.50 14.50
N SER A 68 -13.32 -11.85 14.85
CA SER A 68 -13.96 -13.07 14.36
C SER A 68 -14.43 -13.04 12.90
N ALA A 69 -15.06 -11.96 12.44
CA ALA A 69 -15.77 -11.93 11.16
C ALA A 69 -15.33 -10.81 10.21
N ALA A 70 -14.60 -9.80 10.67
CA ALA A 70 -14.07 -8.73 9.82
C ALA A 70 -12.61 -8.40 10.14
N PRO A 71 -11.76 -8.13 9.14
CA PRO A 71 -10.39 -7.66 9.36
C PRO A 71 -10.36 -6.21 9.88
N PRO A 72 -9.29 -5.81 10.58
CA PRO A 72 -9.04 -4.40 10.88
C PRO A 72 -8.86 -3.61 9.59
N ILE A 73 -9.40 -2.39 9.53
CA ILE A 73 -9.12 -1.48 8.42
C ILE A 73 -7.82 -0.76 8.75
N TYR A 74 -6.87 -0.78 7.81
CA TYR A 74 -5.55 -0.19 8.03
C TYR A 74 -5.16 0.84 6.97
N GLN A 75 -4.33 1.79 7.41
CA GLN A 75 -3.66 2.73 6.52
C GLN A 75 -2.21 2.91 6.96
N VAL A 76 -1.27 2.56 6.08
CA VAL A 76 0.17 2.76 6.32
C VAL A 76 0.63 4.05 5.67
N ASN A 77 1.18 4.95 6.49
CA ASN A 77 1.78 6.20 6.08
C ASN A 77 3.30 6.15 6.32
N ALA A 78 4.06 6.01 5.23
CA ALA A 78 5.52 6.02 5.26
C ALA A 78 6.07 6.77 4.04
N ALA A 79 7.04 7.66 4.24
CA ALA A 79 7.64 8.43 3.16
C ALA A 79 8.43 7.51 2.19
N TRP A 80 9.11 6.51 2.76
CA TRP A 80 10.00 5.58 2.07
C TRP A 80 9.26 4.42 1.38
N LEU A 81 8.01 4.13 1.76
CA LEU A 81 7.23 3.02 1.21
C LEU A 81 6.51 3.47 -0.07
N ARG A 82 6.99 3.03 -1.25
CA ARG A 82 6.43 3.43 -2.56
C ARG A 82 6.34 2.23 -3.52
N GLY A 83 5.39 2.29 -4.45
CA GLY A 83 5.25 1.33 -5.54
C GLY A 83 5.12 -0.13 -5.06
N ALA A 84 6.04 -0.98 -5.54
CA ALA A 84 6.05 -2.42 -5.27
C ALA A 84 6.21 -2.77 -3.79
N GLU A 85 6.96 -1.98 -3.01
CA GLU A 85 7.18 -2.25 -1.58
C GLU A 85 5.91 -2.06 -0.77
N ARG A 86 5.10 -1.06 -1.13
CA ARG A 86 3.80 -0.86 -0.52
C ARG A 86 2.87 -2.04 -0.80
N ALA A 87 2.87 -2.54 -2.03
CA ALA A 87 2.08 -3.72 -2.40
C ALA A 87 2.58 -4.97 -1.65
N LYS A 88 3.90 -5.17 -1.54
CA LYS A 88 4.49 -6.27 -0.78
C LYS A 88 4.07 -6.23 0.69
N LEU A 89 4.17 -5.07 1.35
CA LEU A 89 3.73 -4.92 2.74
C LEU A 89 2.23 -5.19 2.87
N ALA A 90 1.39 -4.60 2.01
CA ALA A 90 -0.06 -4.79 2.05
C ALA A 90 -0.44 -6.27 1.90
N ASN A 91 0.17 -6.98 0.94
CA ASN A 91 -0.04 -8.41 0.75
C ASN A 91 0.37 -9.19 2.01
N SER A 92 1.54 -8.89 2.59
CA SER A 92 1.97 -9.56 3.83
C SER A 92 1.05 -9.30 5.02
N LEU A 93 0.44 -8.11 5.14
CA LEU A 93 -0.53 -7.82 6.21
C LEU A 93 -1.84 -8.60 6.01
N GLU A 94 -2.26 -8.77 4.75
CA GLU A 94 -3.46 -9.54 4.39
C GLU A 94 -3.24 -11.05 4.58
N ASP A 95 -2.07 -11.57 4.17
CA ASP A 95 -1.67 -12.95 4.43
C ASP A 95 -1.67 -13.25 5.94
N LEU A 96 -1.10 -12.36 6.76
CA LEU A 96 -1.10 -12.47 8.22
C LEU A 96 -2.53 -12.52 8.80
N TYR A 97 -3.47 -11.75 8.23
CA TYR A 97 -4.86 -11.81 8.66
C TYR A 97 -5.49 -13.17 8.32
N VAL A 98 -5.25 -13.71 7.13
CA VAL A 98 -5.81 -15.01 6.72
C VAL A 98 -5.24 -16.15 7.56
N GLU A 99 -3.95 -16.11 7.89
CA GLU A 99 -3.29 -17.11 8.74
C GLU A 99 -3.80 -17.09 10.18
N HIS A 100 -4.13 -15.91 10.70
CA HIS A 100 -4.56 -15.68 12.08
C HIS A 100 -6.01 -15.16 12.18
N ALA A 101 -6.88 -15.59 11.27
CA ALA A 101 -8.27 -15.17 11.25
C ALA A 101 -8.98 -15.63 12.54
N GLY A 102 -9.68 -14.71 13.22
CA GLY A 102 -10.26 -14.96 14.54
C GLY A 102 -9.33 -14.67 15.72
N GLU A 103 -8.09 -14.24 15.48
CA GLU A 103 -7.12 -13.85 16.51
C GLU A 103 -6.75 -12.36 16.47
N SER A 104 -6.14 -11.89 17.55
CA SER A 104 -5.53 -10.56 17.67
C SER A 104 -4.23 -10.46 16.87
N ILE A 105 -4.22 -9.63 15.82
CA ILE A 105 -3.13 -9.56 14.82
C ILE A 105 -2.39 -8.23 14.78
N LEU A 106 -2.82 -7.23 15.56
CA LEU A 106 -2.25 -5.88 15.48
C LEU A 106 -0.78 -5.86 15.88
N TYR A 107 -0.40 -6.65 16.89
CA TYR A 107 1.01 -6.82 17.25
C TYR A 107 1.83 -7.41 16.10
N LEU A 108 1.30 -8.43 15.41
CA LEU A 108 1.98 -9.05 14.27
C LEU A 108 2.18 -8.06 13.13
N TRP A 109 1.18 -7.22 12.85
CA TRP A 109 1.30 -6.15 11.86
C TRP A 109 2.39 -5.15 12.21
N VAL A 110 2.47 -4.73 13.48
CA VAL A 110 3.50 -3.81 13.95
C VAL A 110 4.89 -4.42 13.78
N GLU A 111 5.06 -5.68 14.19
CA GLU A 111 6.34 -6.39 14.05
C GLU A 111 6.71 -6.62 12.59
N LYS A 112 5.74 -6.92 11.72
CA LYS A 112 6.00 -7.06 10.28
C LYS A 112 6.48 -5.76 9.65
N ILE A 113 5.87 -4.63 10.02
CA ILE A 113 6.32 -3.31 9.55
C ILE A 113 7.70 -2.98 10.11
N ARG A 114 7.97 -3.31 11.38
CA ARG A 114 9.30 -3.14 12.01
C ARG A 114 10.37 -3.94 11.27
N GLU A 115 10.09 -5.19 10.92
CA GLU A 115 10.99 -6.05 10.14
C GLU A 115 11.34 -5.42 8.79
N LEU A 116 10.33 -4.98 8.03
CA LEU A 116 10.56 -4.30 6.75
C LEU A 116 11.37 -3.00 6.92
N LEU A 117 11.14 -2.27 8.02
CA LEU A 117 11.87 -1.04 8.32
C LEU A 117 13.36 -1.32 8.54
N VAL A 118 13.71 -2.45 9.17
CA VAL A 118 15.10 -2.91 9.38
C VAL A 118 15.70 -3.42 8.08
N GLU A 119 14.98 -4.28 7.33
CA GLU A 119 15.40 -4.80 6.02
C GLU A 119 15.72 -3.64 5.05
N LYS A 120 14.89 -2.60 5.08
CA LYS A 120 15.07 -1.40 4.24
C LYS A 120 16.27 -0.57 4.63
N SER A 121 16.53 -0.41 5.93
CA SER A 121 17.72 0.28 6.44
C SER A 121 19.01 -0.41 6.00
N GLN A 122 19.04 -1.76 6.04
CA GLN A 122 20.18 -2.57 5.63
C GLN A 122 20.36 -2.63 4.11
N SER A 123 19.26 -2.69 3.36
CA SER A 123 19.30 -2.78 1.88
C SER A 123 19.68 -1.46 1.21
N SER A 124 19.59 -0.33 1.91
CA SER A 124 19.96 0.99 1.37
C SER A 124 21.46 1.30 1.50
N GLU A 125 22.28 0.36 1.97
CA GLU A 125 23.74 0.45 2.03
C GLU A 125 24.46 -0.19 0.82
N THR A 126 23.72 -0.59 -0.22
CA THR A 126 24.29 -0.95 -1.52
C THR A 126 24.11 0.19 -2.52
N VAL A 127 24.94 1.24 -2.38
CA VAL A 127 25.18 2.17 -3.49
C VAL A 127 26.54 1.84 -4.11
N ASP A 128 26.47 1.54 -5.41
CA ASP A 128 27.55 1.50 -6.40
C ASP A 128 28.52 0.30 -6.38
N GLN A 129 28.14 -0.77 -7.09
CA GLN A 129 29.10 -1.41 -7.98
C GLN A 129 28.47 -1.65 -9.35
N PRO A 130 28.91 -0.95 -10.41
CA PRO A 130 28.81 -1.46 -11.76
C PRO A 130 29.89 -2.54 -11.91
N GLU A 131 29.59 -3.78 -11.51
CA GLU A 131 30.44 -4.91 -11.88
C GLU A 131 30.26 -5.19 -13.38
N LYS A 132 31.12 -4.50 -14.13
CA LYS A 132 31.60 -4.93 -15.44
C LYS A 132 32.15 -6.36 -15.30
N VAL A 133 31.40 -7.35 -15.79
CA VAL A 133 31.97 -8.67 -16.08
C VAL A 133 32.44 -8.63 -17.53
N ASN A 134 33.75 -8.44 -17.69
CA ASN A 134 34.44 -8.53 -18.95
C ASN A 134 34.72 -10.02 -19.24
N VAL A 135 34.04 -10.55 -20.25
CA VAL A 135 34.56 -11.38 -21.37
C VAL A 135 35.65 -12.42 -21.08
N THR A 136 35.31 -13.69 -21.31
CA THR A 136 36.00 -14.65 -22.22
C THR A 136 35.00 -15.78 -22.52
N ALA A 137 34.81 -16.34 -23.71
CA ALA A 137 35.39 -16.16 -25.03
C ALA A 137 34.42 -16.77 -26.08
N GLU A 138 34.36 -16.11 -27.24
CA GLU A 138 34.25 -16.69 -28.59
C GLU A 138 32.91 -17.34 -29.03
N GLU A 139 32.15 -16.60 -29.85
CA GLU A 139 31.90 -16.97 -31.25
C GLU A 139 31.55 -15.70 -32.07
N GLU A 140 32.36 -15.45 -33.10
CA GLU A 140 32.24 -14.35 -34.07
C GLU A 140 31.24 -14.70 -35.16
N VAL A 141 30.28 -13.82 -35.49
CA VAL A 141 29.75 -13.50 -36.85
C VAL A 141 28.97 -12.18 -36.73
N ASP A 142 29.55 -11.03 -37.07
CA ASP A 142 29.51 -10.32 -38.37
C ASP A 142 28.22 -9.50 -38.65
N ASP A 143 28.49 -8.22 -38.96
CA ASP A 143 27.73 -7.20 -39.70
C ASP A 143 26.38 -6.59 -39.23
N GLU A 144 26.50 -5.28 -38.95
CA GLU A 144 25.69 -4.15 -39.46
C GLU A 144 24.21 -3.97 -39.06
N ASP A 145 23.88 -2.67 -38.93
CA ASP A 145 22.58 -2.01 -38.83
C ASP A 145 21.83 -1.93 -37.48
N ILE A 146 21.65 -0.68 -37.06
CA ILE A 146 20.66 -0.22 -36.08
C ILE A 146 19.25 -0.41 -36.69
N PRO A 147 18.27 -0.92 -35.93
CA PRO A 147 16.91 -0.44 -36.13
C PRO A 147 16.17 -0.13 -34.83
N ASP A 148 15.85 1.16 -34.73
CA ASP A 148 14.58 1.78 -34.37
C ASP A 148 13.60 1.09 -33.39
N PHE A 149 13.18 1.90 -32.43
CA PHE A 149 12.24 1.63 -31.36
C PHE A 149 10.80 1.54 -31.92
N ARG A 150 10.48 0.46 -32.62
CA ARG A 150 9.09 0.10 -32.91
C ARG A 150 9.03 -1.38 -33.25
N THR A 151 8.14 -2.07 -32.53
CA THR A 151 7.62 -3.43 -32.78
C THR A 151 8.15 -4.51 -31.81
N LEU A 152 7.56 -4.58 -30.61
CA LEU A 152 7.36 -5.86 -29.94
C LEU A 152 5.87 -6.21 -30.00
N LYS A 153 5.49 -6.91 -31.07
CA LYS A 153 4.37 -7.84 -31.05
C LYS A 153 5.00 -9.19 -30.66
N LEU A 154 4.78 -9.65 -29.43
CA LEU A 154 5.10 -11.02 -29.03
C LEU A 154 3.82 -11.69 -28.53
N ASN A 155 3.33 -12.56 -29.42
CA ASN A 155 2.50 -13.75 -29.25
C ASN A 155 1.60 -13.89 -28.01
N THR A 156 0.31 -13.65 -28.25
CA THR A 156 -0.80 -14.60 -28.13
C THR A 156 -0.42 -16.03 -27.71
N GLU A 157 -0.36 -16.26 -26.41
CA GLU A 157 -0.94 -17.40 -25.68
C GLU A 157 -0.42 -17.32 -24.24
N ASN A 158 -1.32 -17.24 -23.25
CA ASN A 158 -1.12 -17.10 -21.78
C ASN A 158 -1.60 -15.80 -21.12
N ALA A 159 -2.18 -14.84 -21.86
CA ALA A 159 -2.88 -13.68 -21.27
C ALA A 159 -4.38 -13.91 -20.99
N HIS A 160 -4.79 -15.17 -20.79
CA HIS A 160 -6.18 -15.57 -20.57
C HIS A 160 -6.45 -16.01 -19.11
N LEU A 161 -6.05 -15.21 -18.12
CA LEU A 161 -6.49 -15.42 -16.72
C LEU A 161 -6.85 -14.15 -15.93
N PHE A 162 -6.93 -12.98 -16.56
CA PHE A 162 -7.38 -11.74 -15.88
C PHE A 162 -8.47 -10.97 -16.64
N MET A 163 -9.29 -11.67 -17.42
CA MET A 163 -10.50 -11.08 -18.00
C MET A 163 -11.67 -12.03 -17.81
N ASP A 164 -12.20 -12.06 -16.59
CA ASP A 164 -13.62 -12.32 -16.37
C ASP A 164 -14.12 -11.47 -15.20
N HIS A 165 -14.51 -10.24 -15.53
CA HIS A 165 -15.70 -9.64 -14.94
C HIS A 165 -16.22 -8.62 -15.96
N SER A 166 -17.27 -9.04 -16.65
CA SER A 166 -18.13 -8.23 -17.48
C SER A 166 -18.87 -7.20 -16.63
N TYR A 167 -18.27 -6.03 -16.44
CA TYR A 167 -19.00 -4.81 -16.10
C TYR A 167 -18.57 -3.72 -17.06
N ASP A 168 -19.54 -3.34 -17.90
CA ASP A 168 -19.52 -2.25 -18.88
C ASP A 168 -19.55 -0.90 -18.15
N GLU A 169 -18.54 -0.62 -17.32
CA GLU A 169 -18.48 0.64 -16.56
C GLU A 169 -17.73 1.68 -17.38
N GLU A 170 -18.50 2.45 -18.15
CA GLU A 170 -18.07 3.62 -18.90
C GLU A 170 -17.22 4.53 -18.00
N LEU A 171 -16.01 4.87 -18.46
CA LEU A 171 -15.08 5.72 -17.70
C LEU A 171 -15.79 7.04 -17.33
N PRO A 172 -15.83 7.42 -16.04
CA PRO A 172 -16.61 8.57 -15.61
C PRO A 172 -16.11 9.86 -16.27
N ALA A 173 -17.04 10.63 -16.84
CA ALA A 173 -16.73 11.84 -17.57
C ALA A 173 -15.95 12.85 -16.71
N ILE A 174 -14.80 13.32 -17.23
CA ILE A 174 -13.97 14.35 -16.59
C ILE A 174 -14.50 15.72 -17.00
N ASN A 175 -15.15 16.39 -16.05
CA ASN A 175 -15.63 17.75 -16.22
C ASN A 175 -14.51 18.74 -15.90
N HIS A 176 -14.09 19.49 -16.91
CA HIS A 176 -13.09 20.54 -16.78
C HIS A 176 -13.83 21.83 -16.43
N GLY A 177 -13.45 22.47 -15.32
CA GLY A 177 -13.97 23.79 -14.97
C GLY A 177 -13.27 24.90 -15.75
N ASN A 178 -13.80 26.11 -15.60
CA ASN A 178 -13.26 27.30 -16.25
C ASN A 178 -11.87 27.62 -15.68
N THR A 179 -10.98 28.06 -16.57
CA THR A 179 -9.64 28.49 -16.19
C THR A 179 -9.70 29.81 -15.41
N ILE A 180 -9.09 29.84 -14.22
CA ILE A 180 -8.94 31.06 -13.42
C ILE A 180 -7.46 31.48 -13.42
N SER A 181 -7.20 32.77 -13.61
CA SER A 181 -5.84 33.32 -13.53
C SER A 181 -5.73 34.32 -12.38
N ASP A 182 -4.81 34.08 -11.45
CA ASP A 182 -4.44 34.99 -10.37
C ASP A 182 -2.94 35.25 -10.39
N ARG A 183 -2.52 36.51 -10.36
CA ARG A 183 -1.09 36.92 -10.27
C ARG A 183 -0.15 36.18 -11.26
N ARG A 184 -0.57 36.04 -12.52
CA ARG A 184 0.13 35.30 -13.60
C ARG A 184 0.16 33.77 -13.43
N SER A 185 -0.45 33.23 -12.38
CA SER A 185 -0.70 31.80 -12.21
C SER A 185 -2.07 31.45 -12.80
N THR A 186 -2.13 30.39 -13.59
CA THR A 186 -3.36 29.96 -14.28
C THR A 186 -3.72 28.57 -13.79
N PHE A 187 -4.93 28.41 -13.27
CA PHE A 187 -5.44 27.16 -12.70
C PHE A 187 -6.67 26.69 -13.46
N GLN A 188 -6.75 25.38 -13.67
CA GLN A 188 -7.94 24.74 -14.22
C GLN A 188 -8.36 23.58 -13.31
N PRO A 189 -9.54 23.64 -12.69
CA PRO A 189 -10.02 22.54 -11.85
C PRO A 189 -10.59 21.43 -12.73
N HIS A 190 -10.33 20.18 -12.36
CA HIS A 190 -10.89 18.99 -13.02
C HIS A 190 -11.70 18.19 -11.99
N LEU A 191 -12.95 17.86 -12.31
CA LEU A 191 -13.86 17.08 -11.46
C LEU A 191 -14.30 15.80 -12.19
N ALA A 192 -14.38 14.68 -11.47
CA ALA A 192 -15.00 13.46 -11.95
C ALA A 192 -15.79 12.80 -10.81
N PRO A 193 -17.01 12.32 -11.06
CA PRO A 193 -17.77 11.58 -10.04
C PRO A 193 -17.08 10.24 -9.74
N VAL A 194 -16.85 9.95 -8.46
CA VAL A 194 -16.29 8.68 -7.98
C VAL A 194 -17.44 7.83 -7.47
N VAL A 195 -17.64 6.66 -8.07
CA VAL A 195 -18.77 5.77 -7.75
C VAL A 195 -18.31 4.60 -6.86
N THR A 196 -17.03 4.24 -6.89
CA THR A 196 -16.46 3.20 -6.01
C THR A 196 -15.13 3.62 -5.36
N PRO A 197 -14.84 3.22 -4.10
CA PRO A 197 -13.58 3.55 -3.40
C PRO A 197 -12.30 3.07 -4.11
N ARG A 198 -12.44 2.16 -5.08
CA ARG A 198 -11.34 1.54 -5.83
C ARG A 198 -10.82 2.43 -6.97
N GLN A 199 -11.58 3.44 -7.40
CA GLN A 199 -11.24 4.32 -8.53
C GLN A 199 -10.21 5.43 -8.20
N ASP A 200 -10.03 5.79 -6.93
CA ASP A 200 -9.08 6.86 -6.53
C ASP A 200 -7.61 6.48 -6.76
N PHE A 201 -7.30 5.18 -6.87
CA PHE A 201 -5.92 4.69 -6.95
C PHE A 201 -5.25 4.90 -8.34
N LEU A 202 -6.02 5.14 -9.40
CA LEU A 202 -5.50 5.25 -10.77
C LEU A 202 -5.13 6.69 -11.23
N ARG A 203 -5.42 7.73 -10.43
CA ARG A 203 -5.16 9.14 -10.83
C ARG A 203 -3.74 9.64 -10.58
N GLY A 204 -2.84 8.83 -10.01
CA GLY A 204 -1.49 9.27 -9.63
C GLY A 204 -0.45 9.35 -10.75
N GLN A 205 -0.75 8.88 -11.98
CA GLN A 205 0.25 8.78 -13.05
C GLN A 205 -0.30 9.26 -14.40
N ALA A 206 -0.49 10.58 -14.56
CA ALA A 206 -0.46 11.20 -15.87
C ALA A 206 -0.22 12.70 -15.76
N GLN A 207 0.61 13.20 -16.68
CA GLN A 207 0.76 14.59 -17.09
C GLN A 207 1.89 15.43 -16.45
N LEU A 208 3.11 15.21 -16.94
CA LEU A 208 4.05 16.30 -17.23
C LEU A 208 3.87 16.71 -18.69
N PRO A 209 3.62 17.98 -19.04
CA PRO A 209 3.74 18.44 -20.43
C PRO A 209 5.20 18.77 -20.77
N ALA A 210 5.73 18.10 -21.79
CA ALA A 210 6.94 18.53 -22.48
C ALA A 210 6.61 19.76 -23.34
N GLY A 211 7.38 20.83 -23.18
CA GLY A 211 7.25 22.04 -23.98
C GLY A 211 7.85 21.90 -25.37
N LEU A 212 7.18 22.55 -26.33
CA LEU A 212 7.75 23.31 -27.44
C LEU A 212 6.69 24.29 -27.95
#